data_AF-A0A9W9Z7T4-F1
#
_entry.id   AF-A0A9W9Z7T4-F1
#
_cell.length_a   1.000
_cell.length_b   1.000
_cell.length_c   1.000
_cell.angle_alpha   90.00
_cell.angle_beta   90.00
_cell.angle_gamma   90.00
#
_symmetry.space_group_name_H-M   'P 1'
#
loop_
_entity.id
_entity.type
_entity.pdbx_description
1 polymer ?
#
loop_
_entity_poly.entity_id
_entity_poly.type
_entity_poly.pdbx_seq_one_letter_code
_entity_poly.pdbx_strand_id
1 'polypeptide(L)'
;MPPGELTDLRSAVVNNYSFAVLAVQLGFPKHLRSSSPQLFSIVNKFAEKLKEKEMKQQQVKSDEIYSSVFVMRSEGDEDAVQVEVPKALGDLFEAVAVQCMWTVVKTWTGCGKCICLSSSLLLVNYYSAHPPMSAIRKLLEMMPNAAKFSPVERMVDGKFKCTLTVSGCGTFVATGRNFRIAKSTTAQRALNALQQREVRTRGDNT
;
A
#
# COMPACT_ATOMS: atom_id res chain seq x y z
N MET A 1 16.03 14.19 0.37
CA MET A 1 15.43 12.86 0.15
C MET A 1 16.25 12.12 -0.91
N PRO A 2 16.85 10.95 -0.59
CA PRO A 2 17.56 10.11 -1.55
C PRO A 2 16.61 9.57 -2.66
N PRO A 3 17.15 9.18 -3.82
CA PRO A 3 16.33 8.80 -4.99
C PRO A 3 15.43 7.58 -4.74
N GLY A 4 15.83 6.66 -3.87
CA GLY A 4 14.99 5.54 -3.45
C GLY A 4 13.75 5.98 -2.69
N GLU A 5 13.89 6.92 -1.76
CA GLU A 5 12.76 7.43 -0.95
C GLU A 5 11.77 8.21 -1.80
N LEU A 6 12.26 8.98 -2.78
CA LEU A 6 11.38 9.68 -3.71
C LEU A 6 10.55 8.70 -4.56
N THR A 7 11.16 7.58 -4.95
CA THR A 7 10.49 6.52 -5.72
C THR A 7 9.41 5.84 -4.88
N ASP A 8 9.70 5.54 -3.61
CA ASP A 8 8.77 4.95 -2.67
C ASP A 8 7.61 5.92 -2.35
N LEU A 9 7.94 7.18 -2.06
CA LEU A 9 6.97 8.27 -1.81
C LEU A 9 6.00 8.41 -2.98
N ARG A 10 6.51 8.52 -4.21
CA ARG A 10 5.67 8.62 -5.41
C ARG A 10 4.75 7.41 -5.53
N SER A 11 5.28 6.20 -5.31
CA SER A 11 4.51 4.96 -5.44
C SER A 11 3.44 4.83 -4.35
N ALA A 12 3.63 5.46 -3.20
CA ALA A 12 2.68 5.46 -2.09
C ALA A 12 1.62 6.57 -2.20
N VAL A 13 2.00 7.77 -2.64
CA VAL A 13 1.08 8.90 -2.79
C VAL A 13 0.23 8.74 -4.04
N VAL A 14 0.86 8.39 -5.16
CA VAL A 14 0.22 8.32 -6.48
C VAL A 14 -0.12 6.86 -6.79
N ASN A 15 -1.18 6.37 -6.14
CA ASN A 15 -1.76 5.07 -6.46
C ASN A 15 -3.27 5.05 -6.21
N ASN A 16 -3.97 4.16 -6.92
CA ASN A 16 -5.42 4.06 -6.85
C ASN A 16 -5.95 3.72 -5.45
N TYR A 17 -5.13 3.08 -4.61
CA TYR A 17 -5.50 2.80 -3.22
C TYR A 17 -5.59 4.09 -2.41
N SER A 18 -4.53 4.90 -2.43
CA SER A 18 -4.46 6.21 -1.77
C SER A 18 -5.56 7.13 -2.26
N PHE A 19 -5.83 7.16 -3.57
CA PHE A 19 -6.95 7.94 -4.11
C PHE A 19 -8.32 7.41 -3.66
N ALA A 20 -8.51 6.09 -3.61
CA ALA A 20 -9.76 5.51 -3.11
C ALA A 20 -9.95 5.79 -1.60
N VAL A 21 -8.89 5.73 -0.80
CA VAL A 21 -8.92 6.10 0.63
C VAL A 21 -9.34 7.55 0.79
N LEU A 22 -8.67 8.46 0.07
CA LEU A 22 -9.01 9.89 0.10
C LEU A 22 -10.45 10.14 -0.37
N ALA A 23 -10.91 9.46 -1.42
CA ALA A 23 -12.27 9.56 -1.91
C ALA A 23 -13.29 9.15 -0.84
N VAL A 24 -13.05 8.06 -0.11
CA VAL A 24 -13.92 7.62 0.99
C VAL A 24 -13.92 8.63 2.13
N GLN A 25 -12.74 9.13 2.55
CA GLN A 25 -12.61 10.12 3.63
C GLN A 25 -13.29 11.46 3.28
N LEU A 26 -13.25 11.86 2.02
CA LEU A 26 -13.94 13.05 1.50
C LEU A 26 -15.44 12.82 1.24
N GLY A 27 -15.95 11.60 1.47
CA GLY A 27 -17.37 11.28 1.32
C GLY A 27 -17.83 11.10 -0.13
N PHE A 28 -16.92 10.95 -1.11
CA PHE A 28 -17.25 10.78 -2.52
C PHE A 28 -18.15 9.57 -2.83
N PRO A 29 -18.07 8.41 -2.11
CA PRO A 29 -18.98 7.30 -2.34
C PRO A 29 -20.46 7.68 -2.27
N LYS A 30 -20.84 8.67 -1.46
CA LYS A 30 -22.24 9.15 -1.32
C LYS A 30 -22.75 9.87 -2.56
N HIS A 31 -21.84 10.37 -3.40
CA HIS A 31 -22.14 11.15 -4.60
C HIS A 31 -21.83 10.38 -5.88
N LEU A 32 -21.42 9.11 -5.76
CA LEU A 32 -21.13 8.25 -6.90
C LEU A 32 -22.42 7.96 -7.68
N ARG A 33 -22.53 8.53 -8.89
CA ARG A 33 -23.64 8.27 -9.80
C ARG A 33 -23.31 7.05 -10.67
N SER A 34 -23.74 5.87 -10.22
CA SER A 34 -23.64 4.62 -10.97
C SER A 34 -24.91 3.79 -10.78
N SER A 35 -25.24 2.95 -11.75
CA SER A 35 -26.37 2.02 -11.68
C SER A 35 -25.92 0.56 -11.49
N SER A 36 -24.66 0.32 -11.10
CA SER A 36 -24.11 -1.02 -10.89
C SER A 36 -24.15 -1.43 -9.41
N PRO A 37 -25.01 -2.36 -8.99
CA PRO A 37 -25.05 -2.86 -7.61
C PRO A 37 -23.74 -3.55 -7.20
N GLN A 38 -23.07 -4.20 -8.16
CA GLN A 38 -21.77 -4.84 -7.94
C GLN A 38 -20.71 -3.83 -7.52
N LEU A 39 -20.66 -2.66 -8.19
CA LEU A 39 -19.73 -1.60 -7.84
C LEU A 39 -19.98 -1.09 -6.41
N PHE A 40 -21.24 -0.84 -6.04
CA PHE A 40 -21.58 -0.42 -4.68
C PHE A 40 -21.22 -1.47 -3.62
N SER A 41 -21.36 -2.77 -3.93
CA SER A 41 -20.92 -3.83 -3.02
C SER A 41 -19.42 -3.75 -2.73
N ILE A 42 -18.60 -3.56 -3.77
CA ILE A 42 -17.13 -3.43 -3.62
C ILE A 42 -16.79 -2.15 -2.86
N VAL A 43 -17.42 -1.02 -3.21
CA VAL A 43 -17.20 0.28 -2.55
C VAL A 43 -17.56 0.22 -1.06
N ASN A 44 -18.70 -0.37 -0.72
CA ASN A 44 -19.15 -0.49 0.68
C ASN A 44 -18.22 -1.39 1.48
N LYS A 45 -17.86 -2.57 0.96
CA LYS A 45 -16.87 -3.46 1.60
C LYS A 45 -15.53 -2.76 1.83
N PHE A 46 -15.08 -1.98 0.85
CA PHE A 46 -13.85 -1.19 0.99
C PHE A 46 -13.96 -0.13 2.08
N ALA A 47 -15.07 0.62 2.13
CA ALA A 47 -15.29 1.66 3.13
C ALA A 47 -15.42 1.10 4.56
N GLU A 48 -16.09 -0.04 4.74
CA GLU A 48 -16.19 -0.75 6.03
C GLU A 48 -14.82 -1.20 6.51
N LYS A 49 -14.04 -1.85 5.63
CA LYS A 49 -12.68 -2.30 5.96
C LYS A 49 -11.73 -1.15 6.27
N LEU A 50 -11.89 -0.01 5.61
CA LEU A 50 -11.12 1.20 5.93
C LEU A 50 -11.44 1.70 7.34
N LYS A 51 -12.73 1.78 7.71
CA LYS A 51 -13.15 2.16 9.07
C LYS A 51 -12.63 1.19 10.13
N GLU A 52 -12.72 -0.11 9.88
CA GLU A 52 -12.17 -1.13 10.78
C GLU A 52 -10.67 -0.93 11.02
N LYS A 53 -9.92 -0.56 9.97
CA LYS A 53 -8.49 -0.28 10.08
C LYS A 53 -8.21 1.00 10.87
N GLU A 54 -8.92 2.09 10.59
CA GLU A 54 -8.77 3.36 11.31
C GLU A 54 -9.07 3.17 12.81
N MET A 55 -10.07 2.37 13.16
CA MET A 55 -10.40 2.02 14.55
C MET A 55 -9.31 1.18 15.23
N LYS A 56 -8.74 0.18 14.55
CA LYS A 56 -7.64 -0.65 15.08
C LYS A 56 -6.36 0.16 15.29
N GLN A 57 -6.09 1.14 14.43
CA GLN A 57 -4.92 2.03 14.51
C GLN A 57 -4.99 3.01 15.68
N GLN A 58 -6.19 3.38 16.13
CA GLN A 58 -6.34 4.20 17.35
C GLN A 58 -5.97 3.43 18.64
N GLN A 59 -5.95 2.08 18.60
CA GLN A 59 -5.59 1.24 19.75
C GLN A 59 -4.13 0.76 19.71
N VAL A 60 -3.51 0.67 18.54
CA VAL A 60 -2.12 0.20 18.39
C VAL A 60 -1.29 1.33 17.80
N LYS A 61 -0.40 1.90 18.62
CA LYS A 61 0.61 2.90 18.24
C LYS A 61 1.71 2.20 17.40
N SER A 62 1.35 1.66 16.24
CA SER A 62 2.25 0.92 15.37
C SER A 62 2.19 1.48 13.95
N ASP A 63 3.36 1.75 13.39
CA ASP A 63 3.64 2.20 12.01
C ASP A 63 3.19 1.18 10.92
N GLU A 64 2.43 0.15 11.29
CA GLU A 64 1.97 -0.96 10.45
C GLU A 64 0.93 -0.60 9.39
N ILE A 65 0.38 0.62 9.42
CA ILE A 65 -0.52 1.14 8.37
C ILE A 65 0.14 1.01 6.99
N TYR A 66 1.46 1.21 6.92
CA TYR A 66 2.15 1.58 5.69
C TYR A 66 2.65 0.42 4.83
N SER A 67 2.79 -0.79 5.41
CA SER A 67 2.99 -2.01 4.61
C SER A 67 1.76 -2.31 3.70
N SER A 68 0.59 -1.78 4.07
CA SER A 68 -0.66 -2.03 3.36
C SER A 68 -0.86 -1.27 2.06
N VAL A 69 -0.09 -0.19 1.83
CA VAL A 69 -0.06 0.55 0.56
C VAL A 69 0.51 -0.32 -0.56
N PHE A 70 1.43 -1.22 -0.22
CA PHE A 70 2.07 -2.14 -1.16
C PHE A 70 1.49 -3.56 -1.13
N VAL A 71 0.95 -4.01 0.02
CA VAL A 71 0.30 -5.32 0.18
C VAL A 71 -0.82 -5.23 1.21
N MET A 72 -2.08 -5.22 0.77
CA MET A 72 -3.22 -5.50 1.64
C MET A 72 -3.11 -6.93 2.17
N ARG A 73 -2.53 -7.11 3.36
CA ARG A 73 -2.61 -8.35 4.13
C ARG A 73 -2.79 -7.99 5.61
N SER A 74 -3.78 -8.61 6.24
CA SER A 74 -3.78 -8.77 7.70
C SER A 74 -2.89 -9.97 7.99
N GLU A 75 -1.93 -9.82 8.90
CA GLU A 75 -1.20 -10.96 9.44
C GLU A 75 -2.19 -11.99 9.98
N GLY A 76 -1.98 -13.28 9.68
CA GLY A 76 -2.76 -14.39 10.24
C GLY A 76 -3.41 -15.33 9.23
N ASP A 77 -4.22 -14.84 8.28
CA ASP A 77 -5.10 -15.73 7.51
C ASP A 77 -4.61 -16.02 6.10
N GLU A 78 -4.64 -17.30 5.72
CA GLU A 78 -4.61 -17.76 4.32
C GLU A 78 -5.89 -17.34 3.56
N ASP A 79 -6.94 -16.97 4.31
CA ASP A 79 -8.26 -16.52 3.84
C ASP A 79 -8.51 -15.01 3.99
N ALA A 80 -7.48 -14.19 4.17
CA ALA A 80 -7.65 -12.74 4.21
C ALA A 80 -8.13 -12.26 2.83
N VAL A 81 -9.44 -12.09 2.68
CA VAL A 81 -10.10 -11.54 1.50
C VAL A 81 -9.39 -10.25 1.12
N GLN A 82 -8.57 -10.31 0.08
CA GLN A 82 -7.87 -9.15 -0.45
C GLN A 82 -8.95 -8.16 -0.87
N VAL A 83 -9.14 -7.11 -0.07
CA VAL A 83 -10.14 -6.09 -0.36
C VAL A 83 -9.79 -5.48 -1.70
N GLU A 84 -10.65 -5.71 -2.68
CA GLU A 84 -10.49 -5.15 -4.01
C GLU A 84 -10.65 -3.63 -3.91
N VAL A 85 -9.68 -2.90 -4.46
CA VAL A 85 -9.74 -1.44 -4.50
C VAL A 85 -10.71 -1.04 -5.61
N PRO A 86 -11.81 -0.32 -5.31
CA PRO A 86 -12.73 0.12 -6.34
C PRO A 86 -12.07 1.18 -7.20
N LYS A 87 -11.59 0.81 -8.39
CA LYS A 87 -10.88 1.74 -9.30
C LYS A 87 -11.67 3.00 -9.60
N ALA A 88 -13.00 2.88 -9.70
CA ALA A 88 -13.91 4.00 -9.91
C ALA A 88 -13.79 5.11 -8.85
N LEU A 89 -13.40 4.80 -7.61
CA LEU A 89 -13.16 5.83 -6.59
C LEU A 89 -11.86 6.59 -6.85
N GLY A 90 -10.82 5.91 -7.33
CA GLY A 90 -9.59 6.55 -7.78
C GLY A 90 -9.84 7.45 -8.97
N ASP A 91 -10.55 6.93 -9.98
CA ASP A 91 -10.92 7.68 -11.19
C ASP A 91 -11.77 8.92 -10.84
N LEU A 92 -12.72 8.78 -9.92
CA LEU A 92 -13.54 9.89 -9.43
C LEU A 92 -12.70 10.94 -8.71
N PHE A 93 -11.75 10.52 -7.87
CA PHE A 93 -10.83 11.43 -7.20
C PHE A 93 -9.98 12.22 -8.19
N GLU A 94 -9.39 11.54 -9.17
CA GLU A 94 -8.61 12.19 -10.23
C GLU A 94 -9.45 13.16 -11.05
N ALA A 95 -10.67 12.80 -11.42
CA ALA A 95 -11.58 13.68 -12.15
C ALA A 95 -11.90 14.97 -11.38
N VAL A 96 -12.19 14.87 -10.07
CA VAL A 96 -12.43 16.04 -9.21
C VAL A 96 -11.15 16.86 -9.04
N ALA A 97 -10.00 16.22 -8.86
CA ALA A 97 -8.72 16.90 -8.72
C ALA A 97 -8.36 17.70 -9.99
N VAL A 98 -8.55 17.11 -11.18
CA VAL A 98 -8.35 17.80 -12.47
C VAL A 98 -9.29 19.00 -12.60
N GLN A 99 -10.57 18.85 -12.26
CA GLN A 99 -11.53 19.94 -12.29
C GLN A 99 -11.15 21.07 -11.32
N CYS A 100 -10.71 20.73 -10.11
CA CYS A 100 -10.19 21.69 -9.14
C CYS A 100 -8.98 22.46 -9.70
N MET A 101 -7.99 21.74 -10.24
CA MET A 101 -6.79 22.33 -10.83
C MET A 101 -7.13 23.31 -11.95
N TRP A 102 -8.04 22.92 -12.85
CA TRP A 102 -8.52 23.79 -13.94
C TRP A 102 -9.17 25.08 -13.42
N THR A 103 -10.01 24.98 -12.39
CA THR A 103 -10.65 26.15 -11.77
C THR A 103 -9.62 27.06 -11.09
N VAL A 104 -8.62 26.50 -10.43
CA VAL A 104 -7.53 27.24 -9.78
C VAL A 104 -6.69 28.01 -10.81
N VAL A 105 -6.31 27.37 -11.91
CA VAL A 105 -5.55 28.00 -13.00
C VAL A 105 -6.29 29.20 -13.59
N LYS A 106 -7.62 29.11 -13.73
CA LYS A 106 -8.43 30.21 -14.27
C LYS A 106 -8.63 31.38 -13.30
N THR A 107 -8.53 31.16 -11.99
CA THR A 107 -8.91 32.18 -10.99
C THR A 107 -7.72 32.75 -10.20
N TRP A 108 -6.50 32.23 -10.36
CA TRP A 108 -5.21 32.63 -9.71
C TRP A 108 -5.22 32.77 -8.16
N THR A 109 -6.37 32.67 -7.50
CA THR A 109 -6.57 33.05 -6.09
C THR A 109 -7.07 31.89 -5.22
N GLY A 110 -7.24 30.69 -5.78
CA GLY A 110 -7.98 29.60 -5.15
C GLY A 110 -7.21 28.33 -4.76
N CYS A 111 -5.89 28.27 -4.95
CA CYS A 111 -5.14 27.01 -4.81
C CYS A 111 -5.23 26.42 -3.39
N GLY A 112 -5.22 27.26 -2.36
CA GLY A 112 -5.31 26.85 -0.96
C GLY A 112 -6.71 26.44 -0.45
N LYS A 113 -7.78 26.59 -1.25
CA LYS A 113 -9.16 26.27 -0.85
C LYS A 113 -9.72 24.99 -1.47
N CYS A 114 -9.03 24.38 -2.44
CA CYS A 114 -9.52 23.11 -2.98
C CYS A 114 -9.24 21.98 -1.98
N ILE A 115 -10.33 21.38 -1.48
CA ILE A 115 -10.27 20.29 -0.50
C ILE A 115 -9.46 19.07 -1.00
N CYS A 116 -9.44 18.82 -2.31
CA CYS A 116 -8.64 17.74 -2.89
C CYS A 116 -7.14 18.05 -2.80
N LEU A 117 -6.73 19.30 -3.08
CA LEU A 117 -5.35 19.74 -2.95
C LEU A 117 -4.91 19.73 -1.50
N SER A 118 -5.74 20.22 -0.57
CA SER A 118 -5.41 20.20 0.86
C SER A 118 -5.30 18.78 1.42
N SER A 119 -6.20 17.87 1.04
CA SER A 119 -6.15 16.47 1.47
C SER A 119 -5.00 15.70 0.83
N SER A 120 -4.69 15.93 -0.45
CA SER A 120 -3.49 15.33 -1.08
C SER A 120 -2.20 15.88 -0.49
N LEU A 121 -2.17 17.17 -0.12
CA LEU A 121 -1.02 17.80 0.51
C LEU A 121 -0.81 17.27 1.92
N LEU A 122 -1.90 16.99 2.66
CA LEU A 122 -1.82 16.34 3.97
C LEU A 122 -1.21 14.94 3.86
N LEU A 123 -1.58 14.18 2.82
CA LEU A 123 -1.00 12.87 2.53
C LEU A 123 0.48 12.98 2.14
N VAL A 124 0.84 13.93 1.27
CA VAL A 124 2.25 14.18 0.87
C VAL A 124 3.09 14.60 2.06
N ASN A 125 2.62 15.54 2.87
CA ASN A 125 3.33 16.00 4.06
C ASN A 125 3.52 14.86 5.05
N TYR A 126 2.48 14.04 5.24
CA TYR A 126 2.54 12.88 6.10
C TYR A 126 3.61 11.89 5.62
N TYR A 127 3.58 11.50 4.35
CA TYR A 127 4.56 10.56 3.79
C TYR A 127 5.96 11.16 3.60
N SER A 128 6.07 12.48 3.51
CA SER A 128 7.37 13.16 3.51
C SER A 128 7.99 13.14 4.90
N ALA A 129 7.20 13.15 5.97
CA ALA A 129 7.67 12.97 7.34
C ALA A 129 7.90 11.49 7.70
N HIS A 130 7.12 10.58 7.10
CA HIS A 130 7.18 9.13 7.34
C HIS A 130 7.27 8.40 5.99
N PRO A 131 8.47 8.36 5.36
CA PRO A 131 8.64 7.74 4.05
C PRO A 131 8.30 6.25 4.12
N PRO A 132 7.33 5.77 3.32
CA PRO A 132 6.89 4.39 3.38
C PRO A 132 7.95 3.51 2.73
N MET A 133 8.65 2.71 3.52
CA MET A 133 9.70 1.85 2.98
C MET A 133 9.12 0.55 2.43
N SER A 134 9.36 0.27 1.15
CA SER A 134 8.91 -0.99 0.56
C SER A 134 9.60 -2.19 1.22
N ALA A 135 8.90 -3.31 1.38
CA ALA A 135 9.45 -4.53 1.98
C ALA A 135 10.68 -5.04 1.22
N ILE A 136 10.69 -4.86 -0.10
CA ILE A 136 11.82 -5.21 -0.96
C ILE A 136 13.03 -4.34 -0.61
N ARG A 137 12.84 -3.02 -0.50
CA ARG A 137 13.92 -2.10 -0.14
C ARG A 137 14.46 -2.37 1.27
N LYS A 138 13.57 -2.52 2.25
CA LYS A 138 13.95 -2.85 3.64
C LYS A 138 14.81 -4.12 3.70
N LEU A 139 14.45 -5.15 2.94
CA LEU A 139 15.23 -6.38 2.86
C LEU A 139 16.61 -6.15 2.22
N LEU A 140 16.67 -5.42 1.10
CA LEU A 140 17.92 -5.16 0.38
C LEU A 140 18.88 -4.25 1.17
N GLU A 141 18.35 -3.33 1.96
CA GLU A 141 19.13 -2.48 2.86
C GLU A 141 19.64 -3.25 4.09
N MET A 142 18.84 -4.17 4.64
CA MET A 142 19.28 -5.04 5.75
C MET A 142 20.33 -6.06 5.32
N MET A 143 20.20 -6.62 4.11
CA MET A 143 21.00 -7.74 3.61
C MET A 143 21.55 -7.42 2.21
N PRO A 144 22.48 -6.45 2.10
CA PRO A 144 23.08 -6.10 0.82
C PRO A 144 23.84 -7.30 0.25
N ASN A 145 23.62 -7.61 -1.03
CA ASN A 145 24.25 -8.72 -1.78
C ASN A 145 23.95 -10.16 -1.30
N ALA A 146 23.33 -10.32 -0.14
CA ALA A 146 22.92 -11.61 0.42
C ALA A 146 21.51 -12.03 -0.03
N ALA A 147 20.64 -11.07 -0.37
CA ALA A 147 19.29 -11.32 -0.85
C ALA A 147 19.22 -11.31 -2.39
N LYS A 148 18.88 -12.46 -3.01
CA LYS A 148 18.77 -12.61 -4.47
C LYS A 148 17.38 -13.11 -4.86
N PHE A 149 16.67 -12.29 -5.64
CA PHE A 149 15.40 -12.68 -6.24
C PHE A 149 15.63 -13.50 -7.50
N SER A 150 14.94 -14.63 -7.61
CA SER A 150 14.81 -15.39 -8.85
C SER A 150 13.87 -14.70 -9.84
N PRO A 151 13.94 -15.06 -11.14
CA PRO A 151 12.92 -14.70 -12.11
C PRO A 151 11.53 -15.12 -11.64
N VAL A 152 10.54 -14.25 -11.81
CA VAL A 152 9.16 -14.53 -11.41
C VAL A 152 8.51 -15.43 -12.44
N GLU A 153 7.97 -16.55 -12.00
CA GLU A 153 7.32 -17.55 -12.84
C GLU A 153 5.82 -17.31 -12.90
N ARG A 154 5.22 -17.41 -14.09
CA ARG A 154 3.76 -17.41 -14.23
C ARG A 154 3.25 -18.84 -14.10
N MET A 155 2.38 -19.08 -13.13
CA MET A 155 1.78 -20.38 -12.86
C MET A 155 0.56 -20.64 -13.76
N VAL A 156 0.15 -21.91 -13.83
CA VAL A 156 -1.02 -22.37 -14.60
C VAL A 156 -2.34 -21.75 -14.13
N ASP A 157 -2.43 -21.39 -12.84
CA ASP A 157 -3.59 -20.72 -12.24
C ASP A 157 -3.64 -19.20 -12.56
N GLY A 158 -2.70 -18.70 -13.37
CA GLY A 158 -2.59 -17.29 -13.72
C GLY A 158 -1.90 -16.41 -12.66
N LYS A 159 -1.51 -16.97 -11.51
CA LYS A 159 -0.75 -16.24 -10.49
C LYS A 159 0.74 -16.21 -10.82
N PHE A 160 1.46 -15.33 -10.13
CA PHE A 160 2.89 -15.14 -10.27
C PHE A 160 3.59 -15.68 -9.03
N LYS A 161 4.54 -16.59 -9.20
CA LYS A 161 5.37 -17.15 -8.14
C LYS A 161 6.72 -16.47 -8.13
N CYS A 162 7.17 -16.05 -6.95
CA CYS A 162 8.49 -15.48 -6.76
C CYS A 162 9.24 -16.29 -5.70
N THR A 163 10.50 -16.57 -5.99
CA THR A 163 11.43 -17.20 -5.05
C THR A 163 12.56 -16.23 -4.72
N LEU A 164 12.90 -16.13 -3.45
CA LEU A 164 13.94 -15.27 -2.90
C LEU A 164 14.88 -16.13 -2.06
N THR A 165 16.16 -16.13 -2.40
CA THR A 165 17.18 -16.79 -1.60
C THR A 165 17.96 -15.75 -0.83
N VAL A 166 18.06 -15.93 0.49
CA VAL A 166 18.79 -15.06 1.39
C VAL A 166 19.92 -15.87 2.04
N SER A 167 21.16 -15.49 1.76
CA SER A 167 22.34 -16.16 2.32
C SER A 167 22.26 -16.23 3.85
N GLY A 168 22.48 -17.42 4.42
CA GLY A 168 22.38 -17.67 5.86
C GLY A 168 20.94 -17.81 6.40
N CYS A 169 19.91 -17.48 5.62
CA CYS A 169 18.52 -17.52 6.07
C CYS A 169 17.64 -18.51 5.32
N GLY A 170 18.06 -18.94 4.12
CA GLY A 170 17.38 -19.94 3.33
C GLY A 170 16.59 -19.33 2.18
N THR A 171 15.63 -20.10 1.67
CA THR A 171 14.86 -19.74 0.48
C THR A 171 13.39 -19.55 0.84
N PHE A 172 12.83 -18.42 0.42
CA PHE A 172 11.45 -18.02 0.64
C PHE A 172 10.70 -18.00 -0.69
N VAL A 173 9.47 -18.52 -0.69
CA VAL A 173 8.61 -18.57 -1.87
C VAL A 173 7.26 -17.95 -1.53
N ALA A 174 6.74 -17.10 -2.41
CA ALA A 174 5.37 -16.62 -2.32
C ALA A 174 4.73 -16.44 -3.71
N THR A 175 3.40 -16.43 -3.73
CA THR A 175 2.60 -16.20 -4.93
C THR A 175 1.81 -14.91 -4.81
N GLY A 176 1.56 -14.23 -5.93
CA GLY A 176 0.72 -13.04 -5.99
C GLY A 176 -0.06 -12.94 -7.30
N ARG A 177 -1.13 -12.15 -7.30
CA ARG A 177 -1.96 -11.88 -8.50
C ARG A 177 -1.23 -11.10 -9.60
N ASN A 178 -0.11 -10.46 -9.26
CA ASN A 178 0.78 -9.80 -10.21
C ASN A 178 2.24 -9.92 -9.75
N PHE A 179 3.16 -9.62 -10.66
CA PHE A 179 4.60 -9.66 -10.43
C PHE A 179 5.06 -8.85 -9.20
N ARG A 180 4.51 -7.63 -9.02
CA ARG A 180 4.92 -6.72 -7.93
C ARG A 180 4.51 -7.27 -6.56
N ILE A 181 3.28 -7.78 -6.44
CA ILE A 181 2.75 -8.37 -5.21
C ILE A 181 3.53 -9.64 -4.89
N ALA A 182 3.77 -10.52 -5.87
CA ALA A 182 4.55 -11.74 -5.65
C ALA A 182 5.93 -11.43 -5.05
N LYS A 183 6.66 -10.45 -5.61
CA LYS A 183 7.96 -10.01 -5.06
C LYS A 183 7.83 -9.40 -3.67
N SER A 184 6.87 -8.50 -3.47
CA SER A 184 6.68 -7.82 -2.19
C SER A 184 6.32 -8.80 -1.07
N THR A 185 5.39 -9.72 -1.32
CA THR A 185 4.99 -10.76 -0.34
C THR A 185 6.15 -11.71 -0.04
N THR A 186 6.97 -12.05 -1.02
CA THR A 186 8.17 -12.88 -0.79
C THR A 186 9.18 -12.14 0.10
N ALA A 187 9.39 -10.85 -0.14
CA ALA A 187 10.26 -10.01 0.69
C ALA A 187 9.74 -9.87 2.13
N GLN A 188 8.43 -9.68 2.30
CA GLN A 188 7.79 -9.66 3.63
C GLN A 188 8.00 -10.97 4.39
N ARG A 189 7.79 -12.13 3.74
CA ARG A 189 8.05 -13.44 4.36
C ARG A 189 9.50 -13.58 4.83
N ALA A 190 10.46 -13.12 4.02
CA ALA A 190 11.87 -13.14 4.40
C ALA A 190 12.15 -12.20 5.58
N LEU A 191 11.63 -10.98 5.57
CA LEU A 191 11.80 -10.02 6.67
C LEU A 191 11.23 -10.53 8.00
N ASN A 192 10.04 -11.12 7.99
CA ASN A 192 9.42 -11.66 9.19
C ASN A 192 10.25 -12.82 9.76
N ALA A 193 10.80 -13.68 8.91
CA ALA A 193 11.69 -14.75 9.34
C ALA A 193 13.02 -14.24 9.92
N LEU A 194 13.55 -13.12 9.39
CA LEU A 194 14.74 -12.46 9.93
C LEU A 194 14.48 -11.88 11.32
N GLN A 195 13.36 -11.17 11.49
CA GLN A 195 12.97 -10.59 12.78
C GLN A 195 12.73 -11.67 13.85
N GLN A 196 12.07 -12.78 13.49
CA GLN A 196 11.88 -13.90 14.42
C GLN A 196 13.19 -14.55 14.85
N ARG A 197 14.20 -14.60 13.97
CA ARG A 197 15.53 -15.08 14.33
C ARG A 197 16.25 -14.14 15.28
N GLU A 198 16.22 -12.83 15.03
CA GLU A 198 16.82 -11.82 15.92
C GLU A 198 16.23 -11.84 17.33
N VAL A 199 14.92 -12.06 17.45
CA VAL A 199 14.25 -12.21 18.75
C VAL A 199 14.73 -13.46 19.49
N ARG A 200 14.90 -14.59 18.77
CA ARG A 200 15.42 -15.84 19.36
C ARG A 200 16.87 -15.72 19.84
N THR A 201 17.76 -15.11 19.05
CA THR A 201 19.16 -14.91 19.46
C THR A 201 19.33 -13.91 20.59
N ARG A 202 18.42 -12.95 20.77
CA ARG A 202 18.44 -12.04 21.93
C ARG A 202 17.87 -12.66 23.20
N GLY A 203 16.91 -13.59 23.08
CA GLY A 203 16.34 -14.30 24.23
C GLY A 203 17.25 -15.36 24.85
N ASP A 204 18.20 -15.91 24.09
CA ASP A 204 19.20 -16.89 24.59
C ASP A 204 20.39 -16.22 25.32
N ASN A 205 20.50 -14.89 25.30
CA ASN A 205 21.60 -14.14 25.93
C ASN A 205 21.20 -13.44 27.26
N THR A 206 20.06 -13.81 27.84
CA THR A 206 19.56 -13.36 29.16
C THR A 206 19.19 -14.56 30.00
#